data_AF-A0A7X7WJJ8-F1
#
_entry.id   AF-A0A7X7WJJ8-F1
#
_cell.length_a   1.000
_cell.length_b   1.000
_cell.length_c   1.000
_cell.angle_alpha   90.00
_cell.angle_beta   90.00
_cell.angle_gamma   90.00
#
_symmetry.space_group_name_H-M   'P 1'
#
loop_
_entity.id
_entity.type
_entity.pdbx_description
1 polymer ?
#
loop_
_entity_poly.entity_id
_entity_poly.type
_entity_poly.pdbx_seq_one_letter_code
_entity_poly.pdbx_strand_id
1 'polypeptide(L)'
;MNKILGLLFLAVLAMMMTLACEGPTGPAGPPGGIDTTIVYLGNSINSCACHTHSSNVAGWKGTAHYSAHKADDVCSPCHNTGWDTNVTNGGYDENHSEALEGVQCEACHGPMGPNPSLAHQPLAEATLSGEACSKCHSTEYTEWRGTSHADTGTAPADLISEWGSSSCYGCHLTEGYLATWDANDYAAPSFADGMAHAVTCGACHDAHDNHTTKMLRAQSTVSLPNPAGATISGWDKGLSCANCHRERRTPSQINSHITGGNAHFGPHLSTQANMIAGVGSYKIPGQTYSDTVSQHSTTQFPNMCVDCHMVKTGTAPHYTDRGHTFEPSVSRCAGCHTGATSFDIAGIQTEIHGLMDSLEALILRNTQLTSMEDVGDASKSTMAEREAAWAWFFVENDGSFGIHNANYARTLLTNSINHLNARRAIGNLAEIKAH
;
A
#
# COMPACT_ATOMS: atom_id res chain seq x y z
N MET A 1 25.40 -73.28 15.09
CA MET A 1 24.76 -73.91 16.26
C MET A 1 23.74 -72.91 16.81
N ASN A 2 22.44 -73.21 16.67
CA ASN A 2 21.23 -72.73 17.40
C ASN A 2 21.17 -71.27 17.88
N LYS A 3 20.29 -70.41 17.32
CA LYS A 3 18.83 -70.25 17.56
C LYS A 3 18.43 -69.51 18.87
N ILE A 4 17.83 -68.32 18.67
CA ILE A 4 16.59 -67.78 19.29
C ILE A 4 16.62 -67.27 20.75
N LEU A 5 16.42 -65.95 20.93
CA LEU A 5 15.64 -65.18 21.96
C LEU A 5 16.31 -63.78 22.08
N GLY A 6 15.66 -62.62 22.06
CA GLY A 6 14.27 -62.22 21.95
C GLY A 6 14.27 -60.68 21.84
N LEU A 7 13.53 -60.16 20.87
CA LEU A 7 13.26 -58.73 20.68
C LEU A 7 12.50 -58.19 21.89
N LEU A 8 13.01 -57.16 22.59
CA LEU A 8 12.17 -56.34 23.49
C LEU A 8 12.75 -55.00 23.99
N PHE A 9 13.74 -54.37 23.34
CA PHE A 9 14.32 -53.13 23.89
C PHE A 9 14.76 -52.04 22.89
N LEU A 10 14.05 -51.88 21.77
CA LEU A 10 14.25 -50.72 20.88
C LEU A 10 12.93 -50.30 20.20
N ALA A 11 11.99 -49.76 20.97
CA ALA A 11 10.77 -49.17 20.42
C ALA A 11 10.12 -48.12 21.35
N VAL A 12 10.91 -47.22 21.95
CA VAL A 12 10.35 -46.13 22.80
C VAL A 12 10.83 -44.72 22.43
N LEU A 13 11.62 -44.53 21.36
CA LEU A 13 12.12 -43.17 21.06
C LEU A 13 12.04 -42.77 19.58
N ALA A 14 10.97 -43.16 18.89
CA ALA A 14 10.68 -42.70 17.53
C ALA A 14 9.18 -42.70 17.23
N MET A 15 8.37 -41.95 18.00
CA MET A 15 6.99 -41.65 17.63
C MET A 15 6.48 -40.41 18.38
N MET A 16 7.06 -39.26 18.06
CA MET A 16 6.50 -37.96 18.43
C MET A 16 6.66 -37.00 17.27
N MET A 17 5.87 -37.20 16.21
CA MET A 17 5.33 -36.14 15.34
C MET A 17 4.12 -36.71 14.58
N THR A 18 3.10 -35.86 14.41
CA THR A 18 1.89 -36.01 13.57
C THR A 18 0.72 -36.83 14.14
N LEU A 19 -0.06 -36.20 15.04
CA LEU A 19 -1.52 -36.37 15.02
C LEU A 19 -2.09 -35.23 14.19
N ALA A 20 -2.32 -35.49 12.91
CA ALA A 20 -3.15 -34.66 12.05
C ALA A 20 -4.63 -34.92 12.42
N CYS A 21 -5.40 -33.85 12.58
CA CYS A 21 -6.85 -33.90 12.66
C CYS A 21 -7.43 -34.25 11.28
N GLU A 22 -7.57 -35.53 10.98
CA GLU A 22 -8.58 -36.00 10.04
C GLU A 22 -9.62 -36.80 10.84
N GLY A 23 -10.76 -36.15 11.12
CA GLY A 23 -11.95 -36.83 11.61
C GLY A 23 -12.80 -37.31 10.43
N PRO A 24 -13.42 -38.50 10.49
CA PRO A 24 -14.33 -38.95 9.45
C PRO A 24 -15.53 -38.00 9.36
N THR A 25 -16.06 -37.77 8.15
CA THR A 25 -17.35 -37.07 7.95
C THR A 25 -18.43 -37.75 8.78
N GLY A 26 -18.88 -37.07 9.84
CA GLY A 26 -19.94 -37.55 10.71
C GLY A 26 -21.30 -37.59 10.00
N PRO A 27 -22.26 -38.38 10.51
CA PRO A 27 -23.62 -38.40 9.96
C PRO A 27 -24.23 -36.99 10.02
N ALA A 28 -25.12 -36.68 9.06
CA ALA A 28 -25.88 -35.43 9.07
C ALA A 28 -26.57 -35.27 10.44
N GLY A 29 -26.24 -34.19 11.15
CA GLY A 29 -26.75 -33.93 12.49
C GLY A 29 -28.28 -33.86 12.51
N PRO A 30 -28.92 -34.19 13.65
CA PRO A 30 -30.36 -34.03 13.80
C PRO A 30 -30.74 -32.56 13.56
N PRO A 31 -31.95 -32.28 13.04
CA PRO A 31 -32.39 -30.91 12.79
C PRO A 31 -32.36 -30.14 14.09
N GLY A 32 -31.44 -29.18 14.20
CA GLY A 32 -31.20 -28.42 15.41
C GLY A 32 -32.41 -27.57 15.74
N GLY A 33 -33.11 -27.89 16.82
CA GLY A 33 -33.80 -26.88 17.61
C GLY A 33 -32.71 -26.16 18.41
N ILE A 34 -32.32 -24.97 17.96
CA ILE A 34 -31.21 -24.23 18.57
C ILE A 34 -31.79 -23.02 19.31
N ASP A 35 -31.63 -23.03 20.62
CA ASP A 35 -31.56 -21.81 21.42
C ASP A 35 -30.20 -21.16 21.10
N THR A 36 -30.14 -20.36 20.02
CA THR A 36 -28.92 -19.72 19.51
C THR A 36 -28.64 -18.41 20.25
N THR A 37 -28.23 -18.47 21.50
CA THR A 37 -27.65 -17.27 22.13
C THR A 37 -26.29 -17.01 21.48
N ILE A 38 -26.20 -15.95 20.68
CA ILE A 38 -24.96 -15.46 20.08
C ILE A 38 -24.09 -14.95 21.23
N VAL A 39 -22.99 -15.66 21.54
CA VAL A 39 -22.12 -15.28 22.65
C VAL A 39 -20.64 -15.21 22.26
N TYR A 40 -19.93 -14.25 22.85
CA TYR A 40 -18.47 -14.16 22.76
C TYR A 40 -17.81 -15.20 23.68
N LEU A 41 -16.82 -15.93 23.16
CA LEU A 41 -16.12 -17.01 23.88
C LEU A 41 -14.70 -16.63 24.35
N GLY A 42 -14.12 -15.60 23.74
CA GLY A 42 -12.78 -15.12 23.98
C GLY A 42 -11.67 -16.07 23.50
N ASN A 43 -10.47 -15.87 24.05
CA ASN A 43 -9.24 -16.63 23.77
C ASN A 43 -9.27 -18.10 24.21
N SER A 44 -10.43 -18.64 24.62
CA SER A 44 -10.56 -20.00 25.12
C SER A 44 -9.83 -20.93 24.14
N ILE A 45 -8.77 -21.58 24.62
CA ILE A 45 -7.59 -22.00 23.83
C ILE A 45 -7.90 -22.95 22.63
N ASN A 46 -9.15 -23.37 22.47
CA ASN A 46 -9.65 -24.21 21.39
C ASN A 46 -10.78 -23.61 20.53
N SER A 47 -11.40 -22.47 20.88
CA SER A 47 -12.51 -21.91 20.09
C SER A 47 -12.03 -21.36 18.75
N CYS A 48 -10.96 -20.57 18.74
CA CYS A 48 -10.37 -20.01 17.51
C CYS A 48 -9.39 -20.99 16.82
N ALA A 49 -8.59 -21.74 17.59
CA ALA A 49 -7.57 -22.65 17.04
C ALA A 49 -8.15 -23.78 16.15
N CYS A 50 -9.42 -24.13 16.34
CA CYS A 50 -10.13 -25.09 15.48
C CYS A 50 -10.57 -24.51 14.12
N HIS A 51 -10.56 -23.17 13.96
CA HIS A 51 -11.04 -22.45 12.75
C HIS A 51 -10.00 -21.56 12.09
N THR A 52 -8.94 -21.20 12.82
CA THR A 52 -7.85 -20.35 12.33
C THR A 52 -6.58 -21.16 12.17
N HIS A 53 -5.76 -20.85 11.16
CA HIS A 53 -4.42 -21.41 11.04
C HIS A 53 -3.62 -21.12 12.33
N SER A 54 -2.97 -22.13 12.89
CA SER A 54 -2.19 -22.02 14.14
C SER A 54 -1.09 -20.95 14.08
N SER A 55 -0.63 -20.61 12.88
CA SER A 55 0.29 -19.49 12.61
C SER A 55 -0.31 -18.13 12.99
N ASN A 56 -1.57 -17.88 12.64
CA ASN A 56 -2.23 -16.59 12.87
C ASN A 56 -2.49 -16.35 14.35
N VAL A 57 -2.80 -17.40 15.11
CA VAL A 57 -2.94 -17.31 16.58
C VAL A 57 -1.60 -16.97 17.23
N ALA A 58 -0.50 -17.55 16.73
CA ALA A 58 0.84 -17.28 17.26
C ALA A 58 1.28 -15.85 16.94
N GLY A 59 1.08 -15.38 15.71
CA GLY A 59 1.39 -14.01 15.30
C GLY A 59 0.55 -12.98 16.07
N TRP A 60 -0.76 -13.19 16.18
CA TRP A 60 -1.66 -12.27 16.86
C TRP A 60 -1.29 -12.10 18.35
N LYS A 61 -0.88 -13.17 19.03
CA LYS A 61 -0.36 -13.11 20.42
C LYS A 61 0.86 -12.19 20.57
N GLY A 62 1.61 -11.96 19.49
CA GLY A 62 2.74 -11.03 19.45
C GLY A 62 2.36 -9.58 19.22
N THR A 63 1.07 -9.27 18.98
CA THR A 63 0.60 -7.93 18.62
C THR A 63 0.16 -7.12 19.84
N ALA A 64 -0.01 -5.80 19.62
CA ALA A 64 -0.58 -4.92 20.64
C ALA A 64 -2.06 -5.25 20.95
N HIS A 65 -2.80 -5.83 20.00
CA HIS A 65 -4.19 -6.24 20.20
C HIS A 65 -4.34 -7.28 21.32
N TYR A 66 -3.46 -8.28 21.34
CA TYR A 66 -3.44 -9.31 22.39
C TYR A 66 -3.28 -8.73 23.79
N SER A 67 -2.41 -7.73 23.93
CA SER A 67 -2.04 -7.11 25.21
C SER A 67 -2.74 -5.78 25.48
N ALA A 68 -3.79 -5.47 24.70
CA ALA A 68 -4.47 -4.18 24.75
C ALA A 68 -5.26 -3.94 26.05
N HIS A 69 -5.57 -5.01 26.80
CA HIS A 69 -6.50 -4.99 27.93
C HIS A 69 -6.41 -3.74 28.82
N LYS A 70 -7.56 -3.12 29.03
CA LYS A 70 -7.81 -2.05 30.00
C LYS A 70 -9.15 -2.31 30.68
N ALA A 71 -9.24 -2.00 31.96
CA ALA A 71 -10.44 -2.21 32.78
C ALA A 71 -10.92 -0.86 33.35
N ASP A 72 -11.44 -0.01 32.48
CA ASP A 72 -12.10 1.24 32.83
C ASP A 72 -13.16 1.62 31.79
N ASP A 73 -14.18 2.39 32.17
CA ASP A 73 -15.33 2.69 31.32
C ASP A 73 -14.99 3.42 30.02
N VAL A 74 -13.82 4.08 29.96
CA VAL A 74 -13.38 4.84 28.79
C VAL A 74 -12.62 3.94 27.81
N CYS A 75 -11.79 3.04 28.30
CA CYS A 75 -10.91 2.21 27.47
C CYS A 75 -11.50 0.84 27.14
N SER A 76 -12.34 0.29 28.02
CA SER A 76 -12.90 -1.06 27.86
C SER A 76 -13.67 -1.29 26.55
N PRO A 77 -14.40 -0.30 25.98
CA PRO A 77 -15.07 -0.48 24.69
C PRO A 77 -14.15 -0.89 23.54
N CYS A 78 -12.89 -0.45 23.58
CA CYS A 78 -11.94 -0.67 22.49
C CYS A 78 -10.85 -1.69 22.83
N HIS A 79 -10.67 -2.00 24.11
CA HIS A 79 -9.53 -2.76 24.63
C HIS A 79 -9.93 -4.13 25.19
N ASN A 80 -11.20 -4.53 25.03
CA ASN A 80 -11.71 -5.85 25.35
C ASN A 80 -12.63 -6.37 24.25
N THR A 81 -13.00 -7.64 24.33
CA THR A 81 -13.77 -8.31 23.29
C THR A 81 -15.25 -8.39 23.65
N GLY A 82 -16.09 -8.12 22.65
CA GLY A 82 -17.55 -8.25 22.76
C GLY A 82 -18.25 -7.10 23.44
N TRP A 83 -17.57 -5.98 23.71
CA TRP A 83 -18.18 -4.84 24.39
C TRP A 83 -19.34 -4.23 23.58
N ASP A 84 -20.58 -4.40 24.03
CA ASP A 84 -21.76 -3.69 23.51
C ASP A 84 -22.89 -3.66 24.55
N THR A 85 -22.97 -2.55 25.28
CA THR A 85 -23.93 -2.37 26.38
C THR A 85 -25.40 -2.35 25.96
N ASN A 86 -25.71 -2.44 24.66
CA ASN A 86 -27.07 -2.47 24.14
C ASN A 86 -27.60 -3.88 23.91
N VAL A 87 -26.75 -4.92 23.97
CA VAL A 87 -27.14 -6.30 23.65
C VAL A 87 -26.52 -7.25 24.67
N THR A 88 -27.28 -8.25 25.13
CA THR A 88 -26.72 -9.30 25.99
C THR A 88 -26.01 -10.34 25.14
N ASN A 89 -24.72 -10.12 24.87
CA ASN A 89 -23.91 -10.96 23.98
C ASN A 89 -22.81 -11.75 24.73
N GLY A 90 -22.74 -11.64 26.06
CA GLY A 90 -21.74 -12.35 26.86
C GLY A 90 -20.32 -11.83 26.65
N GLY A 91 -20.20 -10.60 26.17
CA GLY A 91 -18.97 -9.87 25.97
C GLY A 91 -18.40 -9.33 27.27
N TYR A 92 -17.29 -8.61 27.17
CA TYR A 92 -16.56 -8.17 28.35
C TYR A 92 -17.38 -7.23 29.26
N ASP A 93 -18.36 -6.50 28.73
CA ASP A 93 -19.22 -5.62 29.53
C ASP A 93 -20.19 -6.37 30.45
N GLU A 94 -20.48 -7.64 30.17
CA GLU A 94 -21.25 -8.50 31.08
C GLU A 94 -20.41 -9.54 31.80
N ASN A 95 -19.30 -9.97 31.19
CA ASN A 95 -18.45 -11.04 31.67
C ASN A 95 -16.96 -10.63 31.66
N HIS A 96 -16.50 -10.08 32.77
CA HIS A 96 -15.12 -9.64 32.99
C HIS A 96 -14.16 -10.84 33.20
N SER A 97 -14.08 -11.73 32.21
CA SER A 97 -13.22 -12.91 32.25
C SER A 97 -11.91 -12.67 31.50
N GLU A 98 -10.83 -13.30 31.95
CA GLU A 98 -9.51 -13.27 31.29
C GLU A 98 -9.58 -13.72 29.81
N ALA A 99 -10.58 -14.54 29.45
CA ALA A 99 -10.79 -14.96 28.07
C ALA A 99 -11.16 -13.80 27.14
N LEU A 100 -11.85 -12.78 27.65
CA LEU A 100 -12.37 -11.64 26.88
C LEU A 100 -11.49 -10.38 27.00
N GLU A 101 -10.40 -10.46 27.77
CA GLU A 101 -9.44 -9.38 27.93
C GLU A 101 -8.63 -9.15 26.65
N GLY A 102 -8.46 -7.88 26.25
CA GLY A 102 -7.76 -7.53 25.02
C GLY A 102 -8.64 -7.62 23.77
N VAL A 103 -8.05 -7.29 22.62
CA VAL A 103 -8.72 -7.34 21.32
C VAL A 103 -8.48 -8.72 20.71
N GLN A 104 -9.46 -9.60 20.91
CA GLN A 104 -9.45 -11.00 20.48
C GLN A 104 -9.98 -11.15 19.05
N CYS A 105 -9.87 -12.36 18.50
CA CYS A 105 -10.35 -12.70 17.15
C CYS A 105 -11.80 -12.24 16.92
N GLU A 106 -12.66 -12.47 17.91
CA GLU A 106 -14.10 -12.16 17.83
C GLU A 106 -14.39 -10.66 17.79
N ALA A 107 -13.47 -9.79 18.21
CA ALA A 107 -13.63 -8.34 18.09
C ALA A 107 -13.77 -7.91 16.62
N CYS A 108 -13.09 -8.62 15.71
CA CYS A 108 -13.13 -8.39 14.26
C CYS A 108 -14.05 -9.39 13.55
N HIS A 109 -13.94 -10.68 13.88
CA HIS A 109 -14.65 -11.77 13.17
C HIS A 109 -16.06 -12.04 13.69
N GLY A 110 -16.45 -11.40 14.81
CA GLY A 110 -17.73 -11.61 15.46
C GLY A 110 -17.74 -12.78 16.46
N PRO A 111 -18.83 -12.93 17.21
CA PRO A 111 -18.99 -13.93 18.27
C PRO A 111 -19.09 -15.37 17.73
N MET A 112 -18.52 -16.34 18.44
CA MET A 112 -18.42 -17.75 18.03
C MET A 112 -19.37 -18.73 18.73
N GLY A 113 -20.18 -18.28 19.70
CA GLY A 113 -20.95 -19.17 20.56
C GLY A 113 -22.24 -19.76 19.98
N PRO A 114 -22.86 -20.75 20.67
CA PRO A 114 -22.32 -21.57 21.76
C PRO A 114 -21.63 -22.86 21.25
N ASN A 115 -21.66 -23.12 19.94
CA ASN A 115 -21.08 -24.32 19.37
C ASN A 115 -19.92 -23.98 18.42
N PRO A 116 -18.70 -23.84 18.96
CA PRO A 116 -17.50 -23.58 18.16
C PRO A 116 -17.09 -24.80 17.31
N SER A 117 -17.87 -25.89 17.23
CA SER A 117 -17.61 -27.03 16.34
C SER A 117 -18.58 -27.11 15.15
N LEU A 118 -19.69 -26.37 15.19
CA LEU A 118 -20.48 -26.09 13.99
C LEU A 118 -19.74 -25.00 13.23
N ALA A 119 -19.54 -25.21 11.92
CA ALA A 119 -18.77 -24.32 11.07
C ALA A 119 -19.26 -22.87 11.16
N HIS A 120 -18.69 -22.11 12.09
CA HIS A 120 -18.75 -20.66 12.07
C HIS A 120 -18.05 -20.27 10.78
N GLN A 121 -18.83 -19.78 9.82
CA GLN A 121 -18.29 -19.05 8.69
C GLN A 121 -18.22 -17.61 9.18
N PRO A 122 -17.08 -17.15 9.76
CA PRO A 122 -16.94 -15.72 9.94
C PRO A 122 -17.18 -15.12 8.57
N LEU A 123 -18.01 -14.08 8.48
CA LEU A 123 -18.16 -13.35 7.23
C LEU A 123 -16.82 -12.64 6.99
N ALA A 124 -15.84 -13.36 6.43
CA ALA A 124 -14.49 -12.91 6.17
C ALA A 124 -14.49 -11.62 5.33
N GLU A 125 -15.54 -11.45 4.52
CA GLU A 125 -15.86 -10.26 3.72
C GLU A 125 -15.97 -8.98 4.57
N ALA A 126 -16.51 -9.05 5.80
CA ALA A 126 -16.63 -7.88 6.67
C ALA A 126 -15.27 -7.41 7.22
N THR A 127 -14.24 -8.26 7.20
CA THR A 127 -12.97 -8.00 7.92
C THR A 127 -11.88 -7.30 7.12
N LEU A 128 -11.99 -7.22 5.79
CA LEU A 128 -11.12 -6.37 4.96
C LEU A 128 -11.72 -4.98 4.70
N SER A 129 -12.97 -4.76 5.08
CA SER A 129 -13.58 -3.44 5.12
C SER A 129 -12.85 -2.54 6.13
N GLY A 130 -12.71 -1.25 5.84
CA GLY A 130 -12.13 -0.30 6.80
C GLY A 130 -12.99 -0.16 8.07
N GLU A 131 -14.28 -0.45 7.95
CA GLU A 131 -15.31 -0.37 8.98
C GLU A 131 -15.01 -1.29 10.15
N ALA A 132 -14.41 -2.46 9.92
CA ALA A 132 -14.02 -3.39 10.99
C ALA A 132 -13.06 -2.73 11.99
N CYS A 133 -12.16 -1.86 11.52
CA CYS A 133 -11.20 -1.15 12.37
C CYS A 133 -11.82 0.07 13.05
N SER A 134 -12.84 0.68 12.44
CA SER A 134 -13.43 1.97 12.86
C SER A 134 -14.04 1.96 14.26
N LYS A 135 -14.43 0.77 14.76
CA LYS A 135 -14.97 0.58 16.11
C LYS A 135 -14.02 1.12 17.19
N CYS A 136 -12.71 0.94 16.98
CA CYS A 136 -11.67 1.38 17.91
C CYS A 136 -10.80 2.50 17.33
N HIS A 137 -10.50 2.44 16.04
CA HIS A 137 -9.64 3.38 15.31
C HIS A 137 -10.44 4.43 14.54
N SER A 138 -11.38 5.08 15.23
CA SER A 138 -12.33 6.01 14.60
C SER A 138 -11.66 7.26 14.02
N THR A 139 -10.56 7.73 14.63
CA THR A 139 -9.81 8.89 14.13
C THR A 139 -9.10 8.53 12.82
N GLU A 140 -8.29 7.47 12.82
CA GLU A 140 -7.56 7.01 11.63
C GLU A 140 -8.52 6.63 10.50
N TYR A 141 -9.64 5.96 10.83
CA TYR A 141 -10.68 5.64 9.86
C TYR A 141 -11.29 6.91 9.23
N THR A 142 -11.62 7.92 10.04
CA THR A 142 -12.18 9.18 9.53
C THR A 142 -11.20 9.91 8.62
N GLU A 143 -9.92 9.96 9.00
CA GLU A 143 -8.86 10.55 8.17
C GLU A 143 -8.71 9.79 6.86
N TRP A 144 -8.58 8.46 6.91
CA TRP A 144 -8.43 7.60 5.73
C TRP A 144 -9.63 7.69 4.77
N ARG A 145 -10.86 7.72 5.30
CA ARG A 145 -12.10 7.85 4.51
C ARG A 145 -12.15 9.11 3.66
N GLY A 146 -11.37 10.14 3.99
CA GLY A 146 -11.24 11.37 3.20
C GLY A 146 -10.23 11.31 2.06
N THR A 147 -9.60 10.16 1.81
CA THR A 147 -8.45 10.01 0.89
C THR A 147 -8.81 9.16 -0.32
N SER A 148 -8.02 9.29 -1.39
CA SER A 148 -8.17 8.46 -2.60
C SER A 148 -7.87 6.96 -2.37
N HIS A 149 -7.28 6.59 -1.22
CA HIS A 149 -7.13 5.19 -0.85
C HIS A 149 -8.48 4.56 -0.49
N ALA A 150 -9.35 5.31 0.19
CA ALA A 150 -10.69 4.85 0.55
C ALA A 150 -11.70 4.97 -0.59
N ASP A 151 -11.55 6.02 -1.42
CA ASP A 151 -12.44 6.31 -2.52
C ASP A 151 -11.63 6.63 -3.78
N THR A 152 -11.58 5.68 -4.71
CA THR A 152 -10.89 5.83 -6.00
C THR A 152 -11.70 6.64 -7.01
N GLY A 153 -12.85 7.22 -6.62
CA GLY A 153 -13.82 7.83 -7.52
C GLY A 153 -14.59 6.82 -8.38
N THR A 154 -14.40 5.52 -8.11
CA THR A 154 -15.05 4.40 -8.81
C THR A 154 -16.17 3.86 -7.93
N ALA A 155 -17.36 3.66 -8.48
CA ALA A 155 -18.45 3.06 -7.72
C ALA A 155 -18.07 1.64 -7.27
N PRO A 156 -18.50 1.18 -6.08
CA PRO A 156 -18.14 -0.16 -5.59
C PRO A 156 -18.44 -1.30 -6.56
N ALA A 157 -19.55 -1.21 -7.31
CA ALA A 157 -19.94 -2.19 -8.33
C ALA A 157 -18.98 -2.24 -9.53
N ASP A 158 -18.24 -1.17 -9.80
CA ASP A 158 -17.35 -1.03 -10.95
C ASP A 158 -15.87 -1.23 -10.58
N LEU A 159 -15.55 -1.38 -9.29
CA LEU A 159 -14.17 -1.54 -8.81
C LEU A 159 -13.44 -2.69 -9.49
N ILE A 160 -14.11 -3.84 -9.66
CA ILE A 160 -13.51 -5.02 -10.28
C ILE A 160 -13.31 -4.82 -11.78
N SER A 161 -14.29 -4.21 -12.47
CA SER A 161 -14.15 -3.95 -13.91
C SER A 161 -13.04 -2.96 -14.22
N GLU A 162 -12.85 -1.95 -13.37
CA GLU A 162 -11.83 -0.92 -13.57
C GLU A 162 -10.44 -1.41 -13.11
N TRP A 163 -10.36 -2.02 -11.92
CA TRP A 163 -9.09 -2.28 -11.24
C TRP A 163 -8.74 -3.76 -11.10
N GLY A 164 -9.65 -4.69 -11.43
CA GLY A 164 -9.47 -6.13 -11.23
C GLY A 164 -8.48 -6.81 -12.18
N SER A 165 -7.93 -6.10 -13.16
CA SER A 165 -6.89 -6.65 -14.04
C SER A 165 -5.59 -6.93 -13.27
N SER A 166 -4.80 -7.91 -13.72
CA SER A 166 -3.52 -8.26 -13.07
C SER A 166 -2.49 -7.15 -13.08
N SER A 167 -2.62 -6.20 -14.00
CA SER A 167 -1.83 -4.99 -14.03
C SER A 167 -2.37 -3.86 -13.16
N CYS A 168 -3.48 -4.00 -12.43
CA CYS A 168 -4.06 -2.92 -11.62
C CYS A 168 -4.31 -3.32 -10.18
N TYR A 169 -4.80 -4.55 -9.94
CA TYR A 169 -5.29 -4.94 -8.62
C TYR A 169 -4.24 -4.84 -7.52
N GLY A 170 -2.95 -5.02 -7.86
CA GLY A 170 -1.87 -5.07 -6.89
C GLY A 170 -1.61 -3.77 -6.15
N CYS A 171 -2.21 -2.67 -6.61
CA CYS A 171 -2.11 -1.35 -6.01
C CYS A 171 -3.47 -0.70 -5.73
N HIS A 172 -4.51 -1.09 -6.46
CA HIS A 172 -5.82 -0.44 -6.38
C HIS A 172 -6.86 -1.23 -5.56
N LEU A 173 -6.61 -2.52 -5.29
CA LEU A 173 -7.50 -3.36 -4.50
C LEU A 173 -6.76 -3.99 -3.32
N THR A 174 -7.38 -4.04 -2.14
CA THR A 174 -6.74 -4.60 -0.94
C THR A 174 -6.40 -6.08 -1.12
N GLU A 175 -7.34 -6.88 -1.64
CA GLU A 175 -7.14 -8.31 -1.91
C GLU A 175 -6.02 -8.53 -2.92
N GLY A 176 -5.95 -7.64 -3.91
CA GLY A 176 -4.92 -7.65 -4.93
C GLY A 176 -3.54 -7.30 -4.39
N TYR A 177 -3.46 -6.31 -3.50
CA TYR A 177 -2.24 -5.95 -2.79
C TYR A 177 -1.73 -7.14 -1.97
N LEU A 178 -2.59 -7.76 -1.17
CA LEU A 178 -2.23 -8.94 -0.37
C LEU A 178 -1.73 -10.08 -1.25
N ALA A 179 -2.41 -10.38 -2.35
CA ALA A 179 -1.97 -11.41 -3.29
C ALA A 179 -0.64 -11.10 -4.00
N THR A 180 -0.27 -9.82 -4.10
CA THR A 180 0.97 -9.40 -4.80
C THR A 180 2.15 -9.28 -3.85
N TRP A 181 1.94 -8.66 -2.69
CA TRP A 181 3.00 -8.23 -1.77
C TRP A 181 3.04 -9.05 -0.48
N ASP A 182 2.03 -9.89 -0.26
CA ASP A 182 1.89 -10.73 0.93
C ASP A 182 1.43 -12.15 0.59
N ALA A 183 1.89 -12.67 -0.55
CA ALA A 183 1.42 -13.92 -1.13
C ALA A 183 1.70 -15.17 -0.26
N ASN A 184 2.60 -15.08 0.71
CA ASN A 184 2.88 -16.14 1.67
C ASN A 184 1.70 -16.35 2.62
N ASP A 185 1.00 -15.26 2.96
CA ASP A 185 -0.13 -15.25 3.89
C ASP A 185 -1.48 -15.16 3.15
N TYR A 186 -1.47 -14.72 1.88
CA TYR A 186 -2.67 -14.59 1.05
C TYR A 186 -2.43 -15.05 -0.41
N ALA A 187 -2.62 -16.34 -0.66
CA ALA A 187 -2.19 -16.98 -1.91
C ALA A 187 -3.08 -16.72 -3.15
N ALA A 188 -4.32 -16.22 -2.99
CA ALA A 188 -5.22 -15.99 -4.12
C ALA A 188 -6.20 -14.84 -3.87
N PRO A 189 -6.26 -13.83 -4.76
CA PRO A 189 -7.28 -12.80 -4.64
C PRO A 189 -8.64 -13.34 -5.09
N SER A 190 -9.65 -13.21 -4.23
CA SER A 190 -11.04 -13.40 -4.60
C SER A 190 -11.65 -12.05 -4.97
N PHE A 191 -11.99 -11.87 -6.24
CA PHE A 191 -12.64 -10.66 -6.75
C PHE A 191 -14.07 -10.93 -7.21
N ALA A 192 -14.85 -11.76 -6.48
CA ALA A 192 -16.27 -11.86 -6.82
C ALA A 192 -17.04 -10.59 -6.36
N ASP A 193 -18.25 -10.43 -6.87
CA ASP A 193 -19.07 -9.25 -6.64
C ASP A 193 -19.30 -9.00 -5.14
N GLY A 194 -19.02 -7.78 -4.69
CA GLY A 194 -19.04 -7.40 -3.27
C GLY A 194 -17.81 -7.78 -2.43
N MET A 195 -16.81 -8.47 -2.98
CA MET A 195 -15.59 -8.88 -2.25
C MET A 195 -14.35 -8.03 -2.52
N ALA A 196 -14.39 -7.13 -3.51
CA ALA A 196 -13.26 -6.26 -3.81
C ALA A 196 -13.37 -4.95 -3.02
N HIS A 197 -12.29 -4.59 -2.33
CA HIS A 197 -12.21 -3.34 -1.59
C HIS A 197 -11.17 -2.42 -2.22
N ALA A 198 -11.40 -1.11 -2.14
CA ALA A 198 -10.35 -0.11 -2.34
C ALA A 198 -9.20 -0.34 -1.34
N VAL A 199 -8.19 0.53 -1.31
CA VAL A 199 -7.03 0.35 -0.43
C VAL A 199 -7.42 0.66 1.03
N THR A 200 -7.71 -0.38 1.83
CA THR A 200 -8.14 -0.27 3.23
C THR A 200 -7.00 -0.47 4.21
N CYS A 201 -7.30 -0.41 5.51
CA CYS A 201 -6.39 -0.70 6.61
C CYS A 201 -5.62 -2.02 6.40
N GLY A 202 -6.29 -3.05 5.89
CA GLY A 202 -5.73 -4.39 5.71
C GLY A 202 -4.63 -4.48 4.66
N ALA A 203 -4.56 -3.54 3.72
CA ALA A 203 -3.47 -3.46 2.74
C ALA A 203 -2.14 -3.08 3.42
N CYS A 204 -2.19 -2.16 4.40
CA CYS A 204 -0.99 -1.68 5.08
C CYS A 204 -0.71 -2.42 6.39
N HIS A 205 -1.75 -2.87 7.09
CA HIS A 205 -1.66 -3.47 8.42
C HIS A 205 -2.06 -4.95 8.45
N ASP A 206 -1.32 -5.74 9.22
CA ASP A 206 -1.66 -7.11 9.55
C ASP A 206 -2.14 -7.25 10.98
N ALA A 207 -3.46 -7.44 11.16
CA ALA A 207 -4.05 -7.68 12.48
C ALA A 207 -3.54 -8.98 13.14
N HIS A 208 -2.97 -9.90 12.36
CA HIS A 208 -2.57 -11.23 12.80
C HIS A 208 -1.06 -11.42 12.97
N ASP A 209 -0.23 -10.44 12.60
CA ASP A 209 1.21 -10.57 12.78
C ASP A 209 1.86 -9.22 13.09
N ASN A 210 2.87 -9.27 13.94
CA ASN A 210 3.70 -8.15 14.30
C ASN A 210 4.93 -8.10 13.36
N HIS A 211 4.70 -8.10 12.04
CA HIS A 211 5.74 -7.95 11.00
C HIS A 211 6.71 -6.81 11.36
N THR A 212 6.19 -5.76 11.98
CA THR A 212 6.91 -4.60 12.52
C THR A 212 6.21 -4.09 13.78
N THR A 213 6.84 -3.20 14.57
CA THR A 213 6.26 -2.60 15.81
C THR A 213 4.91 -1.87 15.65
N LYS A 214 4.39 -1.69 14.43
CA LYS A 214 3.09 -1.09 14.10
C LYS A 214 2.25 -1.98 13.19
N MET A 215 2.58 -3.28 13.16
CA MET A 215 1.87 -4.31 12.40
C MET A 215 1.81 -3.97 10.90
N LEU A 216 2.80 -3.25 10.38
CA LEU A 216 2.86 -2.88 8.96
C LEU A 216 3.33 -4.05 8.10
N ARG A 217 2.63 -4.28 6.98
CA ARG A 217 2.98 -5.26 5.95
C ARG A 217 4.14 -4.82 5.06
N ALA A 218 4.70 -5.79 4.33
CA ALA A 218 5.49 -5.61 3.12
C ALA A 218 6.63 -4.57 3.19
N GLN A 219 7.50 -4.71 4.20
CA GLN A 219 8.77 -3.95 4.30
C GLN A 219 9.93 -4.61 3.53
N SER A 220 9.64 -5.38 2.49
CA SER A 220 10.68 -5.99 1.67
C SER A 220 11.22 -4.99 0.64
N THR A 221 12.43 -5.28 0.13
CA THR A 221 13.04 -4.49 -0.94
C THR A 221 12.13 -4.44 -2.17
N VAL A 222 11.78 -3.23 -2.61
CA VAL A 222 10.89 -3.02 -3.75
C VAL A 222 11.68 -3.07 -5.04
N SER A 223 11.28 -3.93 -5.98
CA SER A 223 11.89 -4.02 -7.30
C SER A 223 11.29 -3.01 -8.28
N LEU A 224 12.15 -2.27 -8.98
CA LEU A 224 11.74 -1.31 -10.00
C LEU A 224 11.80 -1.95 -11.40
N PRO A 225 10.71 -1.87 -12.18
CA PRO A 225 10.74 -2.25 -13.60
C PRO A 225 11.67 -1.37 -14.44
N ASN A 226 11.85 -0.11 -14.05
CA ASN A 226 12.73 0.85 -14.69
C ASN A 226 13.49 1.70 -13.64
N PRO A 227 14.83 1.79 -13.72
CA PRO A 227 15.72 1.02 -14.61
C PRO A 227 15.71 -0.47 -14.24
N ALA A 228 15.88 -1.34 -15.25
CA ALA A 228 15.82 -2.78 -15.06
C ALA A 228 16.86 -3.25 -14.02
N GLY A 229 16.41 -4.02 -13.03
CA GLY A 229 17.26 -4.55 -11.96
C GLY A 229 17.53 -3.56 -10.81
N ALA A 230 17.00 -2.34 -10.87
CA ALA A 230 17.07 -1.43 -9.73
C ALA A 230 16.08 -1.81 -8.63
N THR A 231 16.45 -1.47 -7.40
CA THR A 231 15.65 -1.72 -6.22
C THR A 231 15.63 -0.52 -5.29
N ILE A 232 14.59 -0.44 -4.47
CA ILE A 232 14.47 0.51 -3.37
C ILE A 232 14.51 -0.29 -2.07
N SER A 233 15.46 0.06 -1.20
CA SER A 233 15.67 -0.57 0.10
C SER A 233 16.07 0.47 1.14
N GLY A 234 16.04 0.10 2.42
CA GLY A 234 16.46 0.98 3.51
C GLY A 234 15.52 2.14 3.82
N TRP A 235 14.27 2.08 3.36
CA TRP A 235 13.23 3.10 3.60
C TRP A 235 12.29 2.76 4.78
N ASP A 236 12.60 1.69 5.52
CA ASP A 236 11.80 1.18 6.65
C ASP A 236 10.30 1.14 6.29
N LYS A 237 9.46 1.90 7.02
CA LYS A 237 8.01 1.98 6.81
C LYS A 237 7.62 2.52 5.44
N GLY A 238 8.48 3.29 4.78
CA GLY A 238 8.25 3.83 3.45
C GLY A 238 8.22 2.80 2.33
N LEU A 239 8.73 1.59 2.58
CA LEU A 239 8.67 0.50 1.60
C LEU A 239 7.23 0.09 1.29
N SER A 240 6.32 0.16 2.27
CA SER A 240 4.89 -0.09 2.06
C SER A 240 4.29 0.90 1.04
N CYS A 241 4.68 2.18 1.08
CA CYS A 241 4.25 3.18 0.10
C CYS A 241 4.82 2.88 -1.28
N ALA A 242 6.11 2.52 -1.36
CA ALA A 242 6.81 2.24 -2.62
C ALA A 242 6.30 0.96 -3.33
N ASN A 243 5.53 0.10 -2.65
CA ASN A 243 4.84 -1.03 -3.27
C ASN A 243 3.80 -0.60 -4.32
N CYS A 244 3.29 0.63 -4.22
CA CYS A 244 2.35 1.19 -5.19
C CYS A 244 2.90 2.45 -5.88
N HIS A 245 3.56 3.33 -5.11
CA HIS A 245 4.05 4.63 -5.58
C HIS A 245 5.39 4.56 -6.31
N ARG A 246 5.48 3.68 -7.32
CA ARG A 246 6.64 3.56 -8.21
C ARG A 246 6.24 3.44 -9.68
N GLU A 247 7.18 3.71 -10.57
CA GLU A 247 7.06 3.45 -12.01
C GLU A 247 6.82 1.96 -12.26
N ARG A 248 5.97 1.67 -13.25
CA ARG A 248 5.48 0.31 -13.55
C ARG A 248 5.86 -0.16 -14.95
N ARG A 249 6.28 0.76 -15.82
CA ARG A 249 6.73 0.48 -17.18
C ARG A 249 8.20 0.07 -17.20
N THR A 250 8.49 -0.94 -18.00
CA THR A 250 9.84 -1.38 -18.35
C THR A 250 10.48 -0.43 -19.38
N PRO A 251 11.82 -0.42 -19.52
CA PRO A 251 12.49 0.35 -20.58
C PRO A 251 11.94 0.08 -21.99
N SER A 252 11.54 -1.17 -22.28
CA SER A 252 10.95 -1.55 -23.56
C SER A 252 9.60 -0.86 -23.81
N GLN A 253 8.73 -0.85 -22.80
CA GLN A 253 7.43 -0.16 -22.90
C GLN A 253 7.61 1.35 -23.05
N ILE A 254 8.53 1.96 -22.30
CA ILE A 254 8.87 3.38 -22.45
C ILE A 254 9.32 3.66 -23.89
N ASN A 255 10.28 2.90 -24.42
CA ASN A 255 10.76 3.07 -25.79
C ASN A 255 9.65 2.86 -26.84
N SER A 256 8.71 1.94 -26.60
CA SER A 256 7.55 1.74 -27.47
C SER A 256 6.66 2.98 -27.50
N HIS A 257 6.40 3.62 -26.35
CA HIS A 257 5.62 4.85 -26.28
C HIS A 257 6.34 6.01 -26.98
N ILE A 258 7.66 6.13 -26.79
CA ILE A 258 8.47 7.16 -27.46
C ILE A 258 8.48 6.98 -28.98
N THR A 259 8.64 5.77 -29.48
CA THR A 259 8.78 5.52 -30.92
C THR A 259 7.43 5.53 -31.64
N GLY A 260 6.44 4.80 -31.12
CA GLY A 260 5.15 4.58 -31.79
C GLY A 260 3.98 5.41 -31.26
N GLY A 261 4.16 6.16 -30.17
CA GLY A 261 3.06 6.82 -29.47
C GLY A 261 2.24 5.85 -28.61
N ASN A 262 1.37 6.39 -27.77
CA ASN A 262 0.42 5.65 -26.95
C ASN A 262 -0.71 6.57 -26.46
N ALA A 263 -1.96 6.08 -26.39
CA ALA A 263 -3.07 6.87 -25.86
C ALA A 263 -2.90 7.21 -24.36
N HIS A 264 -2.18 6.37 -23.61
CA HIS A 264 -1.78 6.58 -22.22
C HIS A 264 -0.28 6.87 -22.16
N PHE A 265 0.15 7.87 -22.93
CA PHE A 265 1.55 8.28 -22.99
C PHE A 265 2.07 8.77 -21.64
N GLY A 266 3.37 8.55 -21.40
CA GLY A 266 4.04 8.93 -20.16
C GLY A 266 4.21 7.77 -19.15
N PRO A 267 4.83 8.08 -18.00
CA PRO A 267 5.00 7.15 -16.89
C PRO A 267 3.67 6.73 -16.27
N HIS A 268 3.67 5.73 -15.38
CA HIS A 268 2.46 5.44 -14.61
C HIS A 268 2.20 6.63 -13.66
N LEU A 269 0.98 6.87 -13.22
CA LEU A 269 0.62 8.05 -12.40
C LEU A 269 1.24 8.06 -10.98
N SER A 270 2.29 7.28 -10.75
CA SER A 270 2.80 6.93 -9.44
C SER A 270 4.34 6.88 -9.43
N THR A 271 5.03 7.97 -9.79
CA THR A 271 6.50 7.98 -9.96
C THR A 271 7.29 8.42 -8.71
N GLN A 272 6.62 8.56 -7.55
CA GLN A 272 7.20 9.23 -6.38
C GLN A 272 8.47 8.55 -5.87
N ALA A 273 8.45 7.23 -5.71
CA ALA A 273 9.61 6.49 -5.23
C ALA A 273 10.79 6.59 -6.22
N ASN A 274 10.49 6.61 -7.52
CA ASN A 274 11.48 6.80 -8.58
C ASN A 274 12.09 8.21 -8.56
N MET A 275 11.28 9.24 -8.34
CA MET A 275 11.75 10.63 -8.21
C MET A 275 12.69 10.79 -7.02
N ILE A 276 12.29 10.32 -5.83
CA ILE A 276 13.13 10.36 -4.63
C ILE A 276 14.45 9.61 -4.87
N ALA A 277 14.38 8.41 -5.47
CA ALA A 277 15.55 7.61 -5.80
C ALA A 277 16.41 8.20 -6.94
N GLY A 278 15.91 9.18 -7.69
CA GLY A 278 16.66 9.80 -8.79
C GLY A 278 16.77 8.94 -10.04
N VAL A 279 15.79 8.07 -10.29
CA VAL A 279 15.83 7.06 -11.35
C VAL A 279 14.47 6.95 -12.07
N GLY A 280 14.38 6.13 -13.12
CA GLY A 280 13.10 5.69 -13.68
C GLY A 280 12.44 6.61 -14.70
N SER A 281 12.93 7.83 -14.91
CA SER A 281 12.49 8.64 -16.05
C SER A 281 13.27 8.29 -17.33
N TYR A 282 12.69 8.61 -18.50
CA TYR A 282 13.37 8.49 -19.78
C TYR A 282 14.58 9.44 -19.84
N LYS A 283 15.75 8.92 -20.23
CA LYS A 283 16.97 9.69 -20.40
C LYS A 283 17.22 9.92 -21.88
N ILE A 284 17.19 11.20 -22.28
CA ILE A 284 17.45 11.62 -23.65
C ILE A 284 18.90 11.29 -24.02
N PRO A 285 19.14 10.56 -25.13
CA PRO A 285 20.49 10.21 -25.55
C PRO A 285 21.40 11.45 -25.73
N GLY A 286 22.62 11.36 -25.22
CA GLY A 286 23.62 12.44 -25.30
C GLY A 286 23.48 13.53 -24.23
N GLN A 287 22.43 13.50 -23.40
CA GLN A 287 22.30 14.40 -22.25
C GLN A 287 22.95 13.81 -21.00
N THR A 288 23.42 14.68 -20.11
CA THR A 288 24.03 14.29 -18.83
C THR A 288 23.02 14.44 -17.70
N TYR A 289 22.98 13.45 -16.81
CA TYR A 289 22.11 13.43 -15.63
C TYR A 289 22.98 13.25 -14.39
N SER A 290 23.45 14.37 -13.82
CA SER A 290 24.27 14.42 -12.60
C SER A 290 23.41 14.76 -11.37
N ASP A 291 23.95 14.48 -10.18
CA ASP A 291 23.38 14.89 -8.88
C ASP A 291 21.91 14.51 -8.68
N THR A 292 21.55 13.31 -9.13
CA THR A 292 20.17 12.81 -9.07
C THR A 292 19.78 12.30 -7.69
N VAL A 293 20.65 12.33 -6.69
CA VAL A 293 20.31 11.88 -5.34
C VAL A 293 19.47 12.95 -4.65
N SER A 294 18.32 12.55 -4.10
CA SER A 294 17.47 13.46 -3.35
C SER A 294 18.17 13.93 -2.07
N GLN A 295 18.04 15.22 -1.76
CA GLN A 295 18.47 15.76 -0.47
C GLN A 295 17.56 15.34 0.69
N HIS A 296 16.38 14.81 0.39
CA HIS A 296 15.48 14.19 1.35
C HIS A 296 15.64 12.67 1.43
N SER A 297 16.45 12.04 0.57
CA SER A 297 16.86 10.63 0.73
C SER A 297 18.07 10.48 1.66
N THR A 298 18.00 11.11 2.84
CA THR A 298 19.09 11.10 3.84
C THR A 298 18.73 10.22 5.04
N THR A 299 19.72 9.89 5.86
CA THR A 299 19.51 9.14 7.12
C THR A 299 18.64 9.89 8.14
N GLN A 300 18.34 11.18 7.93
CA GLN A 300 17.41 11.95 8.76
C GLN A 300 15.94 11.55 8.55
N PHE A 301 15.61 10.90 7.43
CA PHE A 301 14.27 10.43 7.09
C PHE A 301 14.27 8.90 6.90
N PRO A 302 14.49 8.12 7.97
CA PRO A 302 14.58 6.66 7.86
C PRO A 302 13.24 6.02 7.50
N ASN A 303 12.10 6.64 7.82
CA ASN A 303 10.77 6.16 7.41
C ASN A 303 10.29 6.98 6.21
N MET A 304 10.93 6.78 5.05
CA MET A 304 10.63 7.51 3.82
C MET A 304 9.12 7.62 3.57
N CYS A 305 8.65 8.72 2.99
CA CYS A 305 7.24 9.05 2.82
C CYS A 305 6.51 9.31 4.15
N VAL A 306 6.52 8.36 5.08
CA VAL A 306 5.82 8.38 6.38
C VAL A 306 6.25 9.58 7.24
N ASP A 307 7.53 9.95 7.22
CA ASP A 307 8.06 11.09 7.98
C ASP A 307 7.53 12.46 7.52
N CYS A 308 7.05 12.58 6.28
CA CYS A 308 6.45 13.80 5.74
C CYS A 308 4.92 13.72 5.60
N HIS A 309 4.39 12.58 5.15
CA HIS A 309 3.00 12.39 4.75
C HIS A 309 2.10 11.80 5.83
N MET A 310 2.63 10.98 6.74
CA MET A 310 1.81 10.41 7.82
C MET A 310 1.93 11.26 9.07
N VAL A 311 1.50 12.51 8.97
CA VAL A 311 1.63 13.51 10.02
C VAL A 311 0.26 13.85 10.56
N LYS A 312 0.16 14.00 11.88
CA LYS A 312 -1.11 14.36 12.50
C LYS A 312 -1.55 15.75 12.04
N THR A 313 -2.76 15.85 11.51
CA THR A 313 -3.43 17.12 11.22
C THR A 313 -4.52 17.36 12.26
N GLY A 314 -4.45 18.47 13.01
CA GLY A 314 -5.47 18.84 14.00
C GLY A 314 -5.23 18.35 15.44
N THR A 315 -6.25 18.46 16.29
CA THR A 315 -6.15 18.30 17.77
C THR A 315 -6.81 17.04 18.32
N ALA A 316 -6.84 15.93 17.57
CA ALA A 316 -7.52 14.71 18.02
C ALA A 316 -7.03 14.26 19.42
N PRO A 317 -7.92 13.88 20.37
CA PRO A 317 -7.60 13.82 21.80
C PRO A 317 -6.70 12.66 22.23
N HIS A 318 -6.43 11.68 21.35
CA HIS A 318 -5.69 10.47 21.74
C HIS A 318 -4.51 10.14 20.79
N TYR A 319 -3.31 10.20 21.39
CA TYR A 319 -2.07 9.41 21.23
C TYR A 319 -1.55 8.86 19.90
N THR A 320 -1.91 9.37 18.73
CA THR A 320 -1.11 9.09 17.51
C THR A 320 -0.30 10.30 17.07
N ASP A 321 1.03 10.13 16.98
CA ASP A 321 1.98 11.11 16.42
C ASP A 321 1.92 11.18 14.88
N ARG A 322 1.05 10.36 14.27
CA ARG A 322 0.95 10.09 12.83
C ARG A 322 -0.52 10.15 12.41
N GLY A 323 -0.81 10.75 11.26
CA GLY A 323 -2.15 10.83 10.67
C GLY A 323 -2.29 9.95 9.42
N HIS A 324 -3.53 9.65 9.04
CA HIS A 324 -3.93 8.85 7.88
C HIS A 324 -4.64 9.67 6.81
N THR A 325 -4.48 11.00 6.83
CA THR A 325 -4.82 11.85 5.68
C THR A 325 -3.83 11.69 4.54
N PHE A 326 -2.60 11.21 4.84
CA PHE A 326 -1.45 11.11 3.94
C PHE A 326 -0.98 12.46 3.36
N GLU A 327 -1.56 13.56 3.82
CA GLU A 327 -1.19 14.90 3.41
C GLU A 327 0.10 15.33 4.11
N PRO A 328 1.07 15.90 3.39
CA PRO A 328 2.26 16.42 4.02
C PRO A 328 1.93 17.70 4.80
N SER A 329 2.79 18.05 5.75
CA SER A 329 2.69 19.33 6.47
C SER A 329 3.96 20.15 6.34
N VAL A 330 3.80 21.44 6.01
CA VAL A 330 4.89 22.43 6.00
C VAL A 330 5.61 22.51 7.35
N SER A 331 4.91 22.19 8.45
CA SER A 331 5.53 22.15 9.79
C SER A 331 6.67 21.13 9.89
N ARG A 332 6.69 20.08 9.05
CA ARG A 332 7.81 19.12 8.99
C ARG A 332 9.05 19.73 8.37
N CYS A 333 8.91 20.69 7.45
CA CYS A 333 10.03 21.37 6.82
C CYS A 333 10.79 22.25 7.82
N ALA A 334 10.08 22.84 8.80
CA ALA A 334 10.63 23.82 9.73
C ALA A 334 11.81 23.31 10.56
N GLY A 335 11.94 22.00 10.75
CA GLY A 335 13.07 21.39 11.47
C GLY A 335 14.42 21.59 10.79
N CYS A 336 14.44 21.71 9.45
CA CYS A 336 15.66 21.93 8.65
C CYS A 336 15.62 23.26 7.89
N HIS A 337 14.43 23.72 7.50
CA HIS A 337 14.19 24.95 6.75
C HIS A 337 13.55 26.01 7.66
N THR A 338 14.39 26.77 8.37
CA THR A 338 13.94 27.81 9.29
C THR A 338 13.08 28.85 8.56
N GLY A 339 11.88 29.12 9.09
CA GLY A 339 10.94 30.09 8.51
C GLY A 339 10.08 29.55 7.36
N ALA A 340 10.09 28.23 7.12
CA ALA A 340 9.19 27.60 6.15
C ALA A 340 7.72 27.91 6.49
N THR A 341 7.02 28.54 5.55
CA THR A 341 5.58 28.87 5.64
C THR A 341 4.77 28.29 4.48
N SER A 342 5.47 27.74 3.48
CA SER A 342 4.90 27.00 2.36
C SER A 342 5.84 25.86 1.96
N PHE A 343 5.39 25.00 1.04
CA PHE A 343 6.21 23.97 0.41
C PHE A 343 7.19 24.51 -0.64
N ASP A 344 7.00 25.77 -1.08
CA ASP A 344 7.88 26.44 -2.03
C ASP A 344 9.15 26.97 -1.36
N ILE A 345 9.92 26.05 -0.77
CA ILE A 345 11.14 26.34 -0.05
C ILE A 345 12.17 26.91 -1.04
N ALA A 346 12.61 28.15 -0.78
CA ALA A 346 13.54 28.87 -1.64
C ALA A 346 13.10 29.00 -3.12
N GLY A 347 11.80 28.94 -3.40
CA GLY A 347 11.26 29.08 -4.75
C GLY A 347 11.40 27.83 -5.63
N ILE A 348 11.67 26.66 -5.04
CA ILE A 348 11.88 25.41 -5.79
C ILE A 348 10.64 25.00 -6.60
N GLN A 349 9.44 25.00 -6.02
CA GLN A 349 8.22 24.64 -6.77
C GLN A 349 7.94 25.67 -7.86
N THR A 350 8.17 26.95 -7.56
CA THR A 350 8.07 28.03 -8.56
C THR A 350 9.04 27.82 -9.73
N GLU A 351 10.29 27.44 -9.47
CA GLU A 351 11.28 27.13 -10.51
C GLU A 351 10.85 25.92 -11.37
N ILE A 352 10.42 24.84 -10.72
CA ILE A 352 10.03 23.60 -11.42
C ILE A 352 8.78 23.84 -12.30
N HIS A 353 7.76 24.53 -11.79
CA HIS A 353 6.61 24.93 -12.62
C HIS A 353 7.03 25.78 -13.82
N GLY A 354 7.91 26.78 -13.62
CA GLY A 354 8.40 27.60 -14.73
C GLY A 354 9.15 26.81 -15.81
N LEU A 355 9.88 25.75 -15.43
CA LEU A 355 10.51 24.83 -16.37
C LEU A 355 9.49 23.94 -17.08
N MET A 356 8.46 23.47 -16.38
CA MET A 356 7.36 22.69 -16.96
C MET A 356 6.59 23.53 -17.98
N ASP A 357 6.20 24.75 -17.64
CA ASP A 357 5.52 25.70 -18.53
C ASP A 357 6.36 25.99 -19.77
N SER A 358 7.67 26.20 -19.59
CA SER A 358 8.59 26.46 -20.70
C SER A 358 8.69 25.27 -21.65
N LEU A 359 8.73 24.04 -21.11
CA LEU A 359 8.79 22.82 -21.88
C LEU A 359 7.47 22.56 -22.63
N GLU A 360 6.34 22.71 -21.95
CA GLU A 360 5.01 22.62 -22.55
C GLU A 360 4.84 23.62 -23.70
N ALA A 361 5.18 24.89 -23.47
CA ALA A 361 5.12 25.93 -24.50
C ALA A 361 6.05 25.65 -25.69
N LEU A 362 7.16 24.92 -25.50
CA LEU A 362 8.01 24.48 -26.60
C LEU A 362 7.38 23.35 -27.41
N ILE A 363 6.77 22.36 -26.74
CA ILE A 363 6.09 21.23 -27.36
C ILE A 363 4.85 21.70 -28.14
N LEU A 364 4.00 22.51 -27.51
CA LEU A 364 2.74 23.00 -28.10
C LEU A 364 2.91 24.06 -29.20
N ARG A 365 4.14 24.43 -29.58
CA ARG A 365 4.34 25.15 -30.85
C ARG A 365 4.03 24.28 -32.06
N ASN A 366 4.07 22.96 -31.89
CA ASN A 366 3.48 22.05 -32.86
C ASN A 366 1.96 22.20 -32.82
N THR A 367 1.43 22.96 -33.77
CA THR A 367 0.00 23.29 -33.87
C THR A 367 -0.94 22.10 -34.09
N GLN A 368 -0.41 20.88 -34.30
CA GLN A 368 -1.21 19.66 -34.31
C GLN A 368 -1.60 19.21 -32.90
N LEU A 369 -0.90 19.70 -31.87
CA LEU A 369 -1.15 19.42 -30.45
C LEU A 369 -1.98 20.55 -29.85
N THR A 370 -3.06 20.21 -29.16
CA THR A 370 -3.92 21.18 -28.46
C THR A 370 -3.68 21.18 -26.94
N SER A 371 -3.14 20.09 -26.41
CA SER A 371 -2.68 19.96 -25.03
C SER A 371 -1.53 18.95 -24.94
N MET A 372 -0.91 18.84 -23.76
CA MET A 372 0.10 17.81 -23.50
C MET A 372 -0.46 16.38 -23.66
N GLU A 373 -1.76 16.18 -23.44
CA GLU A 373 -2.43 14.87 -23.61
C GLU A 373 -2.35 14.35 -25.05
N ASP A 374 -2.31 15.24 -26.04
CA ASP A 374 -2.18 14.88 -27.46
C ASP A 374 -0.79 14.33 -27.83
N VAL A 375 0.24 14.55 -27.00
CA VAL A 375 1.63 14.18 -27.33
C VAL A 375 1.77 12.68 -27.61
N GLY A 376 0.93 11.87 -26.96
CA GLY A 376 0.90 10.43 -27.18
C GLY A 376 0.53 10.00 -28.59
N ASP A 377 -0.16 10.84 -29.36
CA ASP A 377 -0.55 10.54 -30.74
C ASP A 377 0.63 10.78 -31.70
N ALA A 378 1.24 9.69 -32.17
CA ALA A 378 2.38 9.76 -33.08
C ALA A 378 2.05 10.31 -34.48
N SER A 379 0.76 10.47 -34.82
CA SER A 379 0.34 11.17 -36.04
C SER A 379 0.39 12.70 -35.87
N LYS A 380 0.33 13.20 -34.63
CA LYS A 380 0.37 14.63 -34.29
C LYS A 380 1.74 15.07 -33.80
N SER A 381 2.46 14.23 -33.06
CA SER A 381 3.74 14.56 -32.43
C SER A 381 4.95 13.94 -33.11
N THR A 382 6.11 14.58 -32.95
CA THR A 382 7.41 14.01 -33.34
C THR A 382 7.98 13.14 -32.22
N MET A 383 8.91 12.24 -32.58
CA MET A 383 9.63 11.44 -31.57
C MET A 383 10.38 12.32 -30.57
N ALA A 384 10.98 13.43 -31.01
CA ALA A 384 11.69 14.37 -30.14
C ALA A 384 10.77 15.07 -29.13
N GLU A 385 9.54 15.42 -29.54
CA GLU A 385 8.51 15.95 -28.65
C GLU A 385 8.11 14.92 -27.60
N ARG A 386 7.94 13.65 -27.98
CA ARG A 386 7.67 12.56 -27.03
C ARG A 386 8.84 12.31 -26.08
N GLU A 387 10.08 12.28 -26.58
CA GLU A 387 11.30 12.16 -25.74
C GLU A 387 11.34 13.23 -24.65
N ALA A 388 11.06 14.48 -25.02
CA ALA A 388 11.05 15.62 -24.12
C ALA A 388 9.84 15.62 -23.16
N ALA A 389 8.65 15.30 -23.66
CA ALA A 389 7.42 15.28 -22.87
C ALA A 389 7.43 14.23 -21.75
N TRP A 390 8.20 13.15 -21.89
CA TRP A 390 8.32 12.16 -20.83
C TRP A 390 8.80 12.77 -19.52
N ALA A 391 9.73 13.73 -19.56
CA ALA A 391 10.19 14.46 -18.38
C ALA A 391 9.08 15.28 -17.74
N TRP A 392 8.25 15.96 -18.55
CA TRP A 392 7.11 16.73 -18.08
C TRP A 392 6.13 15.83 -17.31
N PHE A 393 5.68 14.73 -17.93
CA PHE A 393 4.76 13.79 -17.27
C PHE A 393 5.37 13.11 -16.05
N PHE A 394 6.68 12.86 -16.04
CA PHE A 394 7.34 12.25 -14.88
C PHE A 394 7.35 13.16 -13.66
N VAL A 395 7.54 14.47 -13.86
CA VAL A 395 7.48 15.47 -12.79
C VAL A 395 6.04 15.75 -12.37
N GLU A 396 5.12 15.85 -13.33
CA GLU A 396 3.68 16.01 -13.06
C GLU A 396 3.13 14.85 -12.23
N ASN A 397 3.39 13.61 -12.65
CA ASN A 397 2.92 12.42 -11.96
C ASN A 397 3.62 12.17 -10.61
N ASP A 398 4.79 12.78 -10.37
CA ASP A 398 5.40 12.81 -9.04
C ASP A 398 4.60 13.74 -8.12
N GLY A 399 4.13 14.88 -8.63
CA GLY A 399 3.23 15.81 -7.95
C GLY A 399 3.87 16.64 -6.84
N SER A 400 5.14 16.39 -6.50
CA SER A 400 5.85 17.15 -5.46
C SER A 400 6.48 18.44 -5.99
N PHE A 401 6.58 18.57 -7.32
CA PHE A 401 7.20 19.69 -8.03
C PHE A 401 8.60 20.04 -7.51
N GLY A 402 9.40 18.99 -7.26
CA GLY A 402 10.80 19.11 -6.86
C GLY A 402 11.07 18.92 -5.37
N ILE A 403 10.07 18.82 -4.50
CA ILE A 403 10.30 18.53 -3.07
C ILE A 403 10.90 17.13 -2.90
N HIS A 404 10.41 16.14 -3.64
CA HIS A 404 10.99 14.80 -3.61
C HIS A 404 12.42 14.79 -4.13
N ASN A 405 12.73 15.55 -5.19
CA ASN A 405 14.09 15.65 -5.74
C ASN A 405 14.27 16.84 -6.70
N ALA A 406 14.64 18.01 -6.17
CA ALA A 406 14.74 19.23 -6.96
C ALA A 406 15.80 19.15 -8.07
N ASN A 407 16.96 18.54 -7.77
CA ASN A 407 18.05 18.42 -8.73
C ASN A 407 17.68 17.51 -9.89
N TYR A 408 17.03 16.37 -9.60
CA TYR A 408 16.62 15.45 -10.64
C TYR A 408 15.51 16.05 -11.52
N ALA A 409 14.47 16.64 -10.93
CA ALA A 409 13.39 17.31 -11.67
C ALA A 409 13.94 18.43 -12.59
N ARG A 410 14.78 19.32 -12.03
CA ARG A 410 15.44 20.39 -12.81
C ARG A 410 16.23 19.84 -13.98
N THR A 411 17.02 18.79 -13.75
CA THR A 411 17.86 18.17 -14.78
C THR A 411 17.04 17.54 -15.89
N LEU A 412 15.96 16.82 -15.55
CA LEU A 412 15.03 16.22 -16.52
C LEU A 412 14.42 17.28 -17.43
N LEU A 413 13.87 18.35 -16.85
CA LEU A 413 13.20 19.41 -17.60
C LEU A 413 14.18 20.23 -18.44
N THR A 414 15.32 20.62 -17.87
CA THR A 414 16.35 21.41 -18.57
C THR A 414 16.92 20.64 -19.77
N ASN A 415 17.21 19.34 -19.61
CA ASN A 415 17.70 18.51 -20.71
C ASN A 415 16.66 18.36 -21.83
N SER A 416 15.38 18.31 -21.47
CA SER A 416 14.26 18.21 -22.42
C SER A 416 14.06 19.51 -23.21
N ILE A 417 14.14 20.65 -22.54
CA ILE A 417 14.14 21.99 -23.17
C ILE A 417 15.32 22.13 -24.14
N ASN A 418 16.53 21.79 -23.69
CA ASN A 418 17.74 21.85 -24.50
C ASN A 418 17.66 20.92 -25.72
N HIS A 419 17.09 19.72 -25.55
CA HIS A 419 16.89 18.78 -26.63
C HIS A 419 16.02 19.37 -27.76
N LEU A 420 14.87 19.96 -27.43
CA LEU A 420 13.98 20.57 -28.42
C LEU A 420 14.61 21.80 -29.10
N ASN A 421 15.29 22.65 -28.32
CA ASN A 421 15.97 23.83 -28.87
C ASN A 421 17.10 23.46 -29.84
N ALA A 422 17.90 22.45 -29.51
CA ALA A 422 18.97 21.97 -30.39
C ALA A 422 18.43 21.43 -31.73
N ARG A 423 17.33 20.68 -31.70
CA ARG A 423 16.68 20.15 -32.92
C ARG A 423 16.18 21.25 -33.84
N ARG A 424 15.62 22.33 -33.27
CA ARG A 424 15.17 23.50 -34.04
C ARG A 424 16.32 24.25 -34.70
N ALA A 425 17.43 24.44 -33.98
CA ALA A 425 18.61 25.07 -34.56
C ALA A 425 19.12 24.29 -35.79
N ILE A 426 19.09 22.95 -35.75
CA ILE A 426 19.46 22.10 -36.88
C ILE A 426 18.46 22.23 -38.04
N GLY A 427 17.16 22.24 -37.77
CA GLY A 427 16.12 22.41 -38.79
C GLY A 427 16.27 23.73 -39.55
N ASN A 428 16.43 24.85 -38.83
CA ASN A 428 16.63 26.17 -39.43
C ASN A 428 17.91 26.22 -40.30
N LEU A 429 18.99 25.55 -39.88
CA LEU A 429 20.23 25.48 -40.67
C LEU A 429 20.08 24.62 -41.94
N ALA A 430 19.21 23.61 -41.92
CA ALA A 430 18.92 22.79 -43.10
C ALA A 430 18.09 23.56 -44.13
N GLU A 431 17.11 24.36 -43.69
CA GLU A 431 16.32 25.25 -44.56
C GLU A 431 17.17 26.35 -45.20
N ILE A 432 18.10 26.97 -44.45
CA ILE A 432 19.03 27.97 -44.99
C ILE A 432 19.97 27.38 -46.05
N LYS A 433 20.35 26.10 -45.94
CA LYS A 433 21.20 25.41 -46.93
C LYS A 433 20.44 24.89 -48.16
N ALA A 434 19.12 24.84 -48.09
CA ALA A 434 18.26 24.42 -49.20
C ALA A 434 17.82 25.60 -50.09
N HIS A 435 18.09 26.83 -49.65
CA HIS A 435 17.97 28.08 -50.40
C HIS A 435 19.37 28.57 -50.83
#